data_AF-A0A9D6SVC6-F1
#
_entry.id   AF-A0A9D6SVC6-F1
#
_cell.length_a   1.000
_cell.length_b   1.000
_cell.length_c   1.000
_cell.angle_alpha   90.00
_cell.angle_beta   90.00
_cell.angle_gamma   90.00
#
_symmetry.space_group_name_H-M   'P 1'
#
loop_
_entity.id
_entity.type
_entity.pdbx_description
1 polymer ?
#
loop_
_entity_poly.entity_id
_entity_poly.type
_entity_poly.pdbx_seq_one_letter_code
_entity_poly.pdbx_strand_id
1 'polypeptide(L)'
;MRIWKPMLLGAVLMVGLGLAACAPSGSGNTPTPTNKNTSPASTPSTRTPAPTSKPATTSTPSTVSLTAEQQQAVDLSAANLATKLSVDRSKISLVKIEAVSWPDTSLGVPEPGKAYAQVIVPGYKV
;
A
#
# COMPACT_ATOMS: atom_id res chain seq x y z
N MET A 1 -14.79 36.42 -4.45
CA MET A 1 -13.73 36.85 -3.51
C MET A 1 -12.77 35.66 -3.37
N ARG A 2 -11.77 35.43 -4.24
CA ARG A 2 -10.45 36.09 -4.40
C ARG A 2 -9.68 36.26 -3.09
N ILE A 3 -8.42 35.77 -3.09
CA ILE A 3 -7.33 35.83 -2.09
C ILE A 3 -7.20 34.50 -1.33
N TRP A 4 -6.35 33.52 -1.64
CA TRP A 4 -4.97 33.49 -2.18
C TRP A 4 -3.97 34.35 -1.40
N LYS A 5 -3.28 33.76 -0.42
CA LYS A 5 -1.87 34.00 -0.14
C LYS A 5 -1.24 32.77 0.58
N PRO A 6 -0.44 31.96 -0.12
CA PRO A 6 0.65 31.22 0.47
C PRO A 6 1.84 32.17 0.69
N MET A 7 2.18 32.42 1.94
CA MET A 7 3.26 33.30 2.41
C MET A 7 3.74 32.59 3.69
N LEU A 8 4.97 32.13 3.90
CA LEU A 8 6.32 32.53 3.50
C LEU A 8 7.12 31.27 3.10
N LEU A 9 7.91 31.21 2.03
CA LEU A 9 9.15 31.94 1.71
C LEU A 9 10.27 31.81 2.77
N GLY A 10 11.18 30.85 2.54
CA GLY A 10 12.62 31.11 2.47
C GLY A 10 13.39 31.45 3.74
N ALA A 11 14.13 30.45 4.24
CA ALA A 11 15.47 30.59 4.84
C ALA A 11 16.14 29.21 4.75
N VAL A 12 16.98 28.88 3.76
CA VAL A 12 18.36 29.35 3.50
C VAL A 12 19.26 29.22 4.73
N LEU A 13 19.96 28.07 4.77
CA LEU A 13 21.42 27.93 4.88
C LEU A 13 22.12 28.35 6.20
N MET A 14 22.61 27.36 6.94
CA MET A 14 23.85 27.39 7.76
C MET A 14 24.25 25.93 8.07
N VAL A 15 25.06 25.28 7.24
CA VAL A 15 26.52 25.14 7.44
C VAL A 15 26.86 24.93 8.92
N GLY A 16 26.93 23.66 9.33
CA GLY A 16 27.48 23.21 10.60
C GLY A 16 28.56 22.16 10.34
N LEU A 17 29.80 22.64 10.25
CA LEU A 17 31.02 21.86 10.14
C LEU A 17 31.29 21.14 11.47
N GLY A 18 31.35 19.80 11.44
CA GLY A 18 31.64 18.99 12.63
C GLY A 18 32.56 17.81 12.30
N LEU A 19 33.86 18.10 12.19
CA LEU A 19 34.93 17.10 12.22
C LEU A 19 35.03 16.52 13.63
N ALA A 20 34.57 15.28 13.82
CA ALA A 20 34.92 14.47 14.97
C ALA A 20 35.26 13.06 14.49
N ALA A 21 36.54 12.88 14.15
CA ALA A 21 37.16 11.57 14.04
C ALA A 21 37.20 10.94 15.44
N CYS A 22 36.54 9.81 15.61
CA CYS A 22 36.85 8.89 16.68
C CYS A 22 36.73 7.47 16.12
N ALA A 23 37.88 6.87 15.82
CA ALA A 23 38.01 5.44 15.60
C ALA A 23 38.42 4.81 16.94
N PRO A 24 37.67 3.80 17.42
CA PRO A 24 38.26 2.74 18.23
C PRO A 24 38.36 1.47 17.39
N SER A 25 39.59 1.04 17.18
CA SER A 25 39.93 -0.32 16.77
C SER A 25 39.30 -1.32 17.74
N GLY A 26 38.34 -2.10 17.25
CA GLY A 26 37.73 -3.22 17.96
C GLY A 26 38.09 -4.54 17.26
N SER A 27 38.89 -5.35 17.96
CA SER A 27 39.40 -6.66 17.55
C SER A 27 38.33 -7.63 17.08
N GLY A 28 38.76 -8.53 16.19
CA GLY A 28 37.93 -9.53 15.54
C GLY A 28 37.39 -10.61 16.47
N ASN A 29 36.13 -10.94 16.24
CA ASN A 29 35.50 -12.19 16.60
C ASN A 29 34.49 -12.50 15.49
N THR A 30 34.89 -13.25 14.47
CA THR A 30 33.99 -13.81 13.45
C THR A 30 33.38 -15.09 14.03
N PRO A 31 32.13 -15.11 14.50
CA PRO A 31 31.41 -16.37 14.56
C PRO A 31 31.05 -16.73 13.13
N THR A 32 31.78 -17.68 12.55
CA THR A 32 31.38 -18.40 11.35
C THR A 32 29.99 -19.01 11.61
N PRO A 33 28.90 -18.59 10.93
CA PRO A 33 27.77 -19.48 10.83
C PRO A 33 28.23 -20.65 9.97
N THR A 34 28.50 -21.78 10.63
CA THR A 34 28.74 -23.06 9.98
C THR A 34 27.45 -23.43 9.25
N ASN A 35 27.38 -23.06 7.97
CA ASN A 35 26.32 -23.47 7.08
C ASN A 35 26.54 -24.95 6.75
N LYS A 36 26.01 -25.85 7.60
CA LYS A 36 25.88 -27.27 7.26
C LYS A 36 24.85 -27.40 6.15
N ASN A 37 25.31 -27.19 4.92
CA ASN A 37 24.65 -27.65 3.72
C ASN A 37 24.71 -29.19 3.69
N THR A 38 23.81 -29.83 4.43
CA THR A 38 23.51 -31.25 4.28
C THR A 38 22.24 -31.36 3.45
N SER A 39 22.44 -31.53 2.14
CA SER A 39 21.42 -31.91 1.17
C SER A 39 20.98 -33.34 1.43
N PRO A 40 19.66 -33.59 1.51
CA PRO A 40 19.10 -34.79 0.91
C PRO A 40 18.26 -34.38 -0.30
N ALA A 41 18.82 -34.61 -1.49
CA ALA A 41 18.06 -34.68 -2.72
C ALA A 41 17.07 -35.85 -2.62
N SER A 42 15.79 -35.54 -2.48
CA SER A 42 14.67 -36.45 -2.76
C SER A 42 13.42 -35.62 -3.02
N THR A 43 13.24 -35.20 -4.27
CA THR A 43 11.96 -34.75 -4.80
C THR A 43 11.19 -36.01 -5.22
N PRO A 44 9.96 -36.23 -4.72
CA PRO A 44 8.82 -35.92 -5.58
C PRO A 44 7.60 -35.32 -4.84
N SER A 45 7.05 -34.27 -5.46
CA SER A 45 5.62 -33.88 -5.47
C SER A 45 4.83 -33.92 -4.16
N THR A 46 4.81 -32.80 -3.43
CA THR A 46 3.62 -32.44 -2.63
C THR A 46 2.80 -31.46 -3.44
N ARG A 47 1.63 -31.94 -3.88
CA ARG A 47 0.59 -31.18 -4.58
C ARG A 47 0.46 -29.79 -3.99
N THR A 48 0.63 -28.78 -4.83
CA THR A 48 0.00 -27.47 -4.71
C THR A 48 -1.43 -27.66 -4.16
N PRO A 49 -1.76 -27.27 -2.92
CA PRO A 49 -3.12 -26.90 -2.66
C PRO A 49 -3.34 -25.63 -3.47
N ALA A 50 -3.94 -25.77 -4.65
CA ALA A 50 -4.52 -24.61 -5.29
C ALA A 50 -5.51 -24.04 -4.26
N PRO A 51 -5.43 -22.77 -3.84
CA PRO A 51 -6.66 -22.08 -3.54
C PRO A 51 -7.39 -21.97 -4.87
N THR A 52 -8.17 -23.00 -5.20
CA THR A 52 -9.39 -22.80 -5.99
C THR A 52 -10.32 -21.98 -5.12
N SER A 53 -10.03 -20.68 -5.03
CA SER A 53 -11.03 -19.66 -4.81
C SER A 53 -11.23 -19.01 -6.17
N LYS A 54 -11.78 -19.79 -7.09
CA LYS A 54 -12.60 -19.27 -8.17
C LYS A 54 -13.98 -19.08 -7.54
N PRO A 55 -14.43 -17.86 -7.19
CA PRO A 55 -15.85 -17.62 -7.25
C PRO A 55 -16.22 -17.78 -8.71
N ALA A 56 -16.84 -18.92 -9.04
CA ALA A 56 -17.80 -18.93 -10.13
C ALA A 56 -19.00 -18.12 -9.63
N THR A 57 -18.86 -16.79 -9.60
CA THR A 57 -20.02 -15.92 -9.57
C THR A 57 -20.25 -15.54 -11.01
N THR A 58 -21.21 -16.24 -11.61
CA THR A 58 -22.03 -15.73 -12.68
C THR A 58 -22.57 -14.36 -12.24
N SER A 59 -21.85 -13.28 -12.52
CA SER A 59 -22.40 -11.94 -12.55
C SER A 59 -22.94 -11.71 -13.94
N THR A 60 -24.17 -12.18 -14.12
CA THR A 60 -25.13 -11.63 -15.07
C THR A 60 -24.91 -10.10 -15.19
N PRO A 61 -24.86 -9.51 -16.41
CA PRO A 61 -24.83 -8.07 -16.57
C PRO A 61 -26.23 -7.52 -16.25
N SER A 62 -26.60 -7.57 -14.98
CA SER A 62 -27.64 -6.72 -14.45
C SER A 62 -27.05 -5.33 -14.45
N THR A 63 -27.68 -4.40 -15.15
CA THR A 63 -27.44 -2.96 -15.02
C THR A 63 -27.67 -2.56 -13.56
N VAL A 64 -26.67 -2.79 -12.71
CA VAL A 64 -26.71 -2.48 -11.29
C VAL A 64 -26.41 -1.00 -11.14
N SER A 65 -27.45 -0.24 -10.87
CA SER A 65 -27.30 1.08 -10.27
C SER A 65 -26.41 0.94 -9.03
N LEU A 66 -25.32 1.72 -8.97
CA LEU A 66 -24.44 1.76 -7.81
C LEU A 66 -25.27 2.10 -6.56
N THR A 67 -25.05 1.37 -5.47
CA THR A 67 -25.59 1.76 -4.16
C THR A 67 -24.95 3.06 -3.69
N ALA A 68 -25.59 3.75 -2.74
CA ALA A 68 -25.05 4.99 -2.20
C ALA A 68 -23.62 4.83 -1.63
N GLU A 69 -23.36 3.70 -0.95
CA GLU A 69 -22.04 3.38 -0.39
C GLU A 69 -20.99 3.14 -1.47
N GLN A 70 -21.37 2.44 -2.56
CA GLN A 70 -20.50 2.25 -3.72
C GLN A 70 -20.16 3.59 -4.38
N GLN A 71 -21.16 4.45 -4.58
CA GLN A 71 -20.95 5.77 -5.16
C GLN A 71 -20.01 6.62 -4.30
N GLN A 72 -20.16 6.59 -2.97
CA GLN A 72 -19.25 7.27 -2.06
C GLN A 72 -17.80 6.76 -2.16
N ALA A 73 -17.61 5.44 -2.25
CA ALA A 73 -16.28 4.86 -2.41
C ALA A 73 -15.61 5.31 -3.72
N VAL A 74 -16.35 5.28 -4.83
CA VAL A 74 -15.91 5.81 -6.14
C VAL A 74 -15.57 7.29 -6.00
N ASP A 75 -16.41 8.05 -5.30
CA ASP A 75 -16.27 9.48 -5.25
C ASP A 75 -15.04 9.93 -4.46
N LEU A 76 -14.76 9.28 -3.32
CA LEU A 76 -13.58 9.52 -2.50
C LEU A 76 -12.31 9.12 -3.25
N SER A 77 -12.29 7.96 -3.90
CA SER A 77 -11.14 7.49 -4.66
C SER A 77 -10.84 8.38 -5.86
N ALA A 78 -11.86 8.81 -6.61
CA ALA A 78 -11.69 9.75 -7.71
C ALA A 78 -11.16 11.12 -7.23
N ALA A 79 -11.58 11.59 -6.04
CA ALA A 79 -11.06 12.85 -5.47
C ALA A 79 -9.58 12.72 -5.05
N ASN A 80 -9.23 11.59 -4.42
CA ASN A 80 -7.86 11.30 -4.04
C ASN A 80 -6.96 11.22 -5.28
N LEU A 81 -7.40 10.52 -6.32
CA LEU A 81 -6.66 10.37 -7.57
C LEU A 81 -6.51 11.70 -8.31
N ALA A 82 -7.58 12.51 -8.40
CA ALA A 82 -7.54 13.85 -8.99
C ALA A 82 -6.49 14.73 -8.31
N THR A 83 -6.44 14.69 -6.98
CA THR A 83 -5.47 15.45 -6.17
C THR A 83 -4.05 14.96 -6.43
N LYS A 84 -3.82 13.64 -6.43
CA LYS A 84 -2.49 13.05 -6.64
C LYS A 84 -1.94 13.29 -8.04
N LEU A 85 -2.80 13.28 -9.06
CA LEU A 85 -2.41 13.47 -10.45
C LEU A 85 -2.53 14.91 -10.93
N SER A 86 -3.09 15.83 -10.12
CA SER A 86 -3.40 17.21 -10.51
C SER A 86 -4.22 17.29 -11.80
N VAL A 87 -5.18 16.37 -11.96
CA VAL A 87 -6.11 16.34 -13.09
C VAL A 87 -7.53 16.66 -12.62
N ASP A 88 -8.34 17.16 -13.53
CA ASP A 88 -9.75 17.41 -13.24
C ASP A 88 -10.52 16.10 -13.02
N ARG A 89 -11.44 16.10 -12.06
CA ARG A 89 -12.27 14.93 -11.72
C ARG A 89 -13.08 14.43 -12.92
N SER A 90 -13.52 15.30 -13.82
CA SER A 90 -14.25 14.93 -15.03
C SER A 90 -13.42 14.12 -16.03
N LYS A 91 -12.09 14.04 -15.86
CA LYS A 91 -11.20 13.17 -16.64
C LYS A 91 -11.06 11.76 -16.04
N ILE A 92 -11.61 11.52 -14.85
CA ILE A 92 -11.52 10.24 -14.14
C ILE A 92 -12.84 9.51 -14.32
N SER A 93 -12.77 8.28 -14.84
CA SER A 93 -13.93 7.41 -15.00
C SER A 93 -13.75 6.12 -14.19
N LEU A 94 -14.87 5.60 -13.68
CA LEU A 94 -14.88 4.32 -13.00
C LEU A 94 -14.73 3.19 -14.03
N VAL A 95 -13.68 2.38 -13.89
CA VAL A 95 -13.47 1.19 -14.73
C VAL A 95 -14.08 -0.04 -14.08
N LYS A 96 -13.94 -0.18 -12.75
CA LYS A 96 -14.37 -1.36 -12.01
C LYS A 96 -14.62 -0.99 -10.55
N ILE A 97 -15.61 -1.63 -9.94
CA ILE A 97 -15.80 -1.64 -8.49
C ILE A 97 -16.07 -3.07 -8.03
N GLU A 98 -15.40 -3.49 -6.96
CA GLU A 98 -15.56 -4.83 -6.39
C GLU A 98 -15.71 -4.74 -4.88
N ALA A 99 -16.66 -5.50 -4.32
CA ALA A 99 -16.71 -5.71 -2.88
C ALA A 99 -15.57 -6.67 -2.48
N VAL A 100 -14.73 -6.26 -1.55
CA VAL A 100 -13.55 -7.00 -1.10
C VAL A 100 -13.50 -6.99 0.43
N SER A 101 -13.15 -8.14 1.01
CA SER A 101 -12.84 -8.25 2.44
C SER A 101 -11.35 -8.00 2.63
N TRP A 102 -11.00 -6.92 3.33
CA TRP A 102 -9.64 -6.49 3.57
C TRP A 102 -9.08 -7.12 4.84
N PRO A 103 -7.78 -7.46 4.89
CA PRO A 103 -7.18 -8.11 6.06
C PRO A 103 -6.99 -7.18 7.26
N ASP A 104 -7.05 -5.86 7.05
CA ASP A 104 -6.83 -4.85 8.06
C ASP A 104 -7.65 -3.57 7.79
N THR A 105 -7.63 -2.65 8.74
CA THR A 105 -8.34 -1.36 8.66
C THR A 105 -7.70 -0.33 7.73
N SER A 106 -6.59 -0.66 7.04
CA SER A 106 -5.99 0.24 6.04
C SER A 106 -6.69 0.17 4.69
N LEU A 107 -7.52 -0.87 4.48
CA LEU A 107 -8.21 -1.12 3.21
C LEU A 107 -7.24 -1.12 2.00
N GLY A 108 -6.00 -1.56 2.22
CA GLY A 108 -4.96 -1.64 1.20
C GLY A 108 -4.17 -0.36 0.94
N VAL A 109 -4.43 0.72 1.67
CA VAL A 109 -3.71 2.00 1.55
C VAL A 109 -3.05 2.37 2.89
N PRO A 110 -2.04 1.61 3.36
CA PRO A 110 -1.38 1.89 4.62
C PRO A 110 -0.53 3.16 4.51
N GLU A 111 -0.66 4.05 5.49
CA GLU A 111 0.18 5.23 5.65
C GLU A 111 1.43 4.91 6.47
N PRO A 112 2.60 5.46 6.09
CA PRO A 112 3.84 5.26 6.85
C PRO A 112 3.70 5.70 8.31
N GLY A 113 4.13 4.85 9.24
CA GLY A 113 4.12 5.14 10.68
C GLY A 113 2.74 5.01 11.35
N LYS A 114 1.73 4.48 10.66
CA LYS A 114 0.43 4.11 11.25
C LYS A 114 0.37 2.61 11.54
N ALA A 115 -0.23 2.27 12.68
CA ALA A 115 -0.60 0.91 13.02
C ALA A 115 -2.08 0.70 12.70
N TYR A 116 -2.40 -0.35 11.95
CA TYR A 116 -3.77 -0.72 11.56
C TYR A 116 -4.17 -2.00 12.28
N ALA A 117 -5.44 -2.07 12.69
CA ALA A 117 -5.96 -3.27 13.34
C ALA A 117 -6.08 -4.41 12.33
N GLN A 118 -5.61 -5.60 12.72
CA GLN A 118 -5.68 -6.82 11.92
C GLN A 118 -7.04 -7.48 12.10
N VAL A 119 -8.03 -6.98 11.38
CA VAL A 119 -9.41 -7.46 11.40
C VAL A 119 -9.95 -7.48 9.97
N ILE A 120 -10.77 -8.48 9.65
CA ILE A 120 -11.40 -8.56 8.35
C ILE A 120 -12.46 -7.46 8.23
N VAL A 121 -12.21 -6.47 7.37
CA VAL A 121 -13.13 -5.34 7.14
C VAL A 121 -13.76 -5.46 5.75
N PRO A 122 -15.11 -5.46 5.63
CA PRO A 122 -15.75 -5.35 4.32
C PRO A 122 -15.53 -3.95 3.73
N GLY A 123 -15.22 -3.88 2.44
CA GLY A 123 -15.05 -2.62 1.74
C GLY A 123 -15.14 -2.77 0.22
N TYR A 124 -14.80 -1.70 -0.49
CA TYR A 124 -14.80 -1.69 -1.96
C TYR A 124 -13.42 -1.38 -2.51
N LYS A 125 -13.05 -2.06 -3.59
CA LYS A 125 -11.88 -1.76 -4.41
C LYS A 125 -12.35 -1.10 -5.70
N VAL A 126 -11.85 0.11 -5.95
CA VAL A 126 -12.19 1.00 -7.06
C VAL A 126 -10.94 1.51 -7.76
#